data_AF-A0AAN4Y8A2-F1
#
_entry.id   AF-A0AAN4Y8A2-F1
#
_cell.length_a   1.000
_cell.length_b   1.000
_cell.length_c   1.000
_cell.angle_alpha   90.00
_cell.angle_beta   90.00
_cell.angle_gamma   90.00
#
_symmetry.space_group_name_H-M   'P 1'
#
loop_
_entity.id
_entity.type
_entity.pdbx_description
1 polymer ?
#
loop_
_entity_poly.entity_id
_entity_poly.type
_entity_poly.pdbx_seq_one_letter_code
_entity_poly.pdbx_strand_id
1 'polypeptide(L)'
;MMLTSLFSVIIVLALWLPSRSNAPAIVFTSLYGFSSGAAVSLAPALVAQISDLREIGVRSGTYFCIVSFAALTGMPIAGALLPDPLHGSYLKLEIFCGVVMFGGVVFYILAKGRISGWGLMHKV
;
A
#
# COMPACT_ATOMS: atom_id res chain seq x y z
N MET A 1 -3.06 10.18 3.22
CA MET A 1 -2.50 9.26 2.20
C MET A 1 -0.98 9.32 2.11
N MET A 2 -0.34 10.45 1.78
CA MET A 2 1.12 10.45 1.60
C MET A 2 1.90 10.14 2.90
N LEU A 3 1.49 10.75 4.02
CA LEU A 3 2.11 10.51 5.34
C LEU A 3 1.86 9.07 5.84
N THR A 4 0.64 8.55 5.64
CA THR A 4 0.26 7.17 6.00
C THR A 4 0.99 6.15 5.11
N SER A 5 1.17 6.41 3.82
CA SER A 5 1.91 5.52 2.92
C SER A 5 3.42 5.50 3.21
N LEU A 6 4.03 6.64 3.56
CA LEU A 6 5.42 6.70 4.00
C LEU A 6 5.62 5.98 5.34
N PHE A 7 4.72 6.19 6.29
CA PHE A 7 4.73 5.49 7.58
C PHE A 7 4.58 3.97 7.40
N SER A 8 3.67 3.52 6.52
CA SER A 8 3.52 2.10 6.17
C SER A 8 4.78 1.51 5.55
N VAL A 9 5.46 2.20 4.63
CA VAL A 9 6.70 1.68 4.02
C VAL A 9 7.83 1.58 5.03
N ILE A 10 7.97 2.57 5.90
CA ILE A 10 8.98 2.54 6.97
C ILE A 10 8.70 1.37 7.92
N ILE A 11 7.44 1.15 8.31
CA ILE A 11 7.08 0.02 9.18
C ILE A 11 7.30 -1.32 8.49
N VAL A 12 6.92 -1.47 7.23
CA VAL A 12 7.12 -2.72 6.48
C VAL A 12 8.61 -3.03 6.32
N LEU A 13 9.43 -2.06 5.94
CA LEU A 13 10.87 -2.28 5.75
C LEU A 13 11.65 -2.41 7.07
N ALA A 14 11.24 -1.69 8.13
CA ALA A 14 11.98 -1.69 9.40
C ALA A 14 11.50 -2.77 10.38
N LEU A 15 10.23 -3.15 10.38
CA LEU A 15 9.69 -4.16 11.30
C LEU A 15 9.47 -5.53 10.67
N TRP A 16 9.12 -5.63 9.39
CA TRP A 16 8.91 -6.96 8.76
C TRP A 16 10.26 -7.63 8.45
N LEU A 17 11.19 -6.94 7.79
CA LEU A 17 12.47 -7.52 7.35
C LEU A 17 13.32 -8.18 8.48
N PRO A 18 13.36 -7.65 9.72
CA PRO A 18 14.05 -8.30 10.84
C PRO A 18 13.14 -9.17 11.73
N SER A 19 11.85 -9.34 11.42
CA SER A 19 10.90 -10.09 12.26
C SER A 19 11.16 -11.60 12.21
N ARG A 20 12.02 -12.08 13.10
CA ARG A 20 12.27 -13.51 13.33
C ARG A 20 11.48 -14.07 14.55
N SER A 21 10.57 -13.28 15.14
CA SER A 21 9.82 -13.61 16.36
C SER A 21 8.35 -13.16 16.28
N ASN A 22 7.47 -13.77 17.06
CA ASN A 22 6.02 -13.50 17.04
C ASN A 22 5.66 -12.08 17.53
N ALA A 23 6.41 -11.54 18.49
CA ALA A 23 6.17 -10.20 19.04
C ALA A 23 6.30 -9.06 18.00
N PRO A 24 7.39 -8.96 17.21
CA PRO A 24 7.50 -7.93 16.17
C PRO A 24 6.46 -8.11 15.05
N ALA A 25 6.04 -9.34 14.73
CA ALA A 25 4.98 -9.59 13.75
C ALA A 25 3.60 -9.03 14.19
N ILE A 26 3.25 -9.15 15.47
CA ILE A 26 1.99 -8.60 16.03
C ILE A 26 2.02 -7.06 16.02
N VAL A 27 3.14 -6.46 16.41
CA VAL A 27 3.30 -5.00 16.38
C VAL A 27 3.25 -4.49 14.95
N PHE A 28 3.92 -5.19 14.03
CA PHE A 28 3.90 -4.90 12.60
C PHE A 28 2.47 -4.92 12.04
N THR A 29 1.72 -6.00 12.24
CA THR A 29 0.36 -6.14 11.70
C THR A 29 -0.60 -5.10 12.26
N SER A 30 -0.47 -4.74 13.54
CA SER A 30 -1.29 -3.69 14.17
C SER A 30 -1.03 -2.31 13.56
N LEU A 31 0.24 -1.92 13.42
CA LEU A 31 0.63 -0.63 12.85
C LEU A 31 0.31 -0.55 11.35
N TYR A 32 0.56 -1.66 10.62
CA TYR A 32 0.22 -1.77 9.21
C TYR A 32 -1.28 -1.70 8.98
N GLY A 33 -2.09 -2.39 9.79
CA GLY A 33 -3.55 -2.35 9.71
C GLY A 33 -4.12 -0.95 9.92
N PHE A 34 -3.61 -0.23 10.92
CA PHE A 34 -4.01 1.17 11.17
C PHE A 34 -3.69 2.07 9.97
N SER A 35 -2.46 1.97 9.45
CA SER A 35 -2.01 2.85 8.37
C SER A 35 -2.64 2.51 7.01
N SER A 36 -2.82 1.22 6.71
CA SER A 36 -3.50 0.73 5.50
C SER A 36 -4.98 1.10 5.51
N GLY A 37 -5.66 0.95 6.65
CA GLY A 37 -7.05 1.37 6.82
C GLY A 37 -7.24 2.87 6.57
N ALA A 38 -6.36 3.71 7.11
CA ALA A 38 -6.37 5.15 6.85
C ALA A 38 -6.16 5.48 5.35
N ALA A 39 -5.30 4.73 4.66
CA ALA A 39 -5.10 4.89 3.22
C ALA A 39 -6.36 4.50 2.42
N VAL A 40 -6.94 3.33 2.69
CA VAL A 40 -8.12 2.84 1.95
C VAL A 40 -9.33 3.76 2.15
N SER A 41 -9.57 4.27 3.35
CA SER A 41 -10.68 5.22 3.60
C SER A 41 -10.49 6.58 2.92
N LEU A 42 -9.24 7.04 2.78
CA LEU A 42 -8.96 8.33 2.13
C LEU A 42 -8.98 8.25 0.59
N ALA A 43 -8.85 7.06 0.00
CA ALA A 43 -8.79 6.90 -1.46
C ALA A 43 -10.05 7.45 -2.17
N PRO A 44 -11.28 7.01 -1.83
CA PRO A 44 -12.49 7.54 -2.47
C PRO A 44 -12.76 9.00 -2.09
N ALA A 45 -12.36 9.45 -0.89
CA ALA A 45 -12.52 10.83 -0.45
C ALA A 45 -11.67 11.80 -1.29
N LEU A 46 -10.45 11.42 -1.65
CA LEU A 46 -9.59 12.23 -2.53
C LEU A 46 -10.10 12.24 -3.96
N VAL A 47 -10.57 11.09 -4.47
CA VAL A 47 -11.20 11.03 -5.79
C VAL A 47 -12.44 11.93 -5.83
N ALA A 48 -13.23 11.97 -4.76
CA ALA A 48 -14.37 12.86 -4.63
C ALA A 48 -13.98 14.35 -4.63
N GLN A 49 -12.86 14.73 -4.00
CA GLN A 49 -12.40 16.14 -3.97
C GLN A 49 -11.93 16.68 -5.33
N ILE A 50 -11.38 15.82 -6.19
CA ILE A 50 -10.88 16.22 -7.53
C ILE A 50 -11.90 16.01 -8.65
N SER A 51 -13.10 15.53 -8.32
CA SER A 51 -14.10 15.10 -9.30
C SER A 51 -15.40 15.86 -9.15
N ASP A 52 -16.05 16.11 -10.27
CA ASP A 52 -17.39 16.68 -10.29
C ASP A 52 -18.37 15.72 -9.59
N LEU A 53 -19.35 16.26 -8.85
CA LEU A 53 -20.26 15.49 -7.99
C LEU A 53 -20.98 14.38 -8.75
N ARG A 54 -21.25 14.61 -10.04
CA ARG A 54 -21.90 13.67 -10.96
C ARG A 54 -21.04 12.48 -11.37
N GLU A 55 -19.71 12.58 -11.26
CA GLU A 55 -18.77 11.57 -11.74
C GLU A 55 -18.04 10.82 -10.63
N ILE A 56 -18.23 11.19 -9.35
CA ILE A 56 -17.54 10.58 -8.20
C ILE A 56 -17.71 9.06 -8.19
N GLY A 57 -18.93 8.57 -8.44
CA GLY A 57 -19.23 7.14 -8.46
C GLY A 57 -18.50 6.39 -9.57
N VAL A 58 -18.47 6.96 -10.79
CA VAL A 58 -17.80 6.35 -11.94
C VAL A 58 -16.29 6.33 -11.72
N ARG A 59 -15.69 7.43 -11.28
CA ARG A 59 -14.23 7.53 -11.07
C ARG A 59 -13.74 6.66 -9.91
N SER A 60 -14.49 6.60 -8.80
CA SER A 60 -14.21 5.69 -7.69
C SER A 60 -14.37 4.22 -8.11
N GLY A 61 -15.41 3.92 -8.90
CA GLY A 61 -15.63 2.58 -9.46
C GLY A 61 -14.51 2.14 -10.40
N THR A 62 -14.02 3.02 -11.28
CA THR A 62 -12.87 2.73 -12.15
C THR A 62 -11.60 2.48 -11.35
N TYR A 63 -11.36 3.26 -10.29
CA TYR A 63 -10.24 3.02 -9.38
C TYR A 63 -10.28 1.62 -8.76
N PHE A 64 -11.42 1.23 -8.16
CA PHE A 64 -11.57 -0.10 -7.58
C PHE A 64 -11.52 -1.23 -8.61
N CYS A 65 -11.98 -0.98 -9.83
CA CYS A 65 -11.88 -1.93 -10.94
C CYS A 65 -10.41 -2.26 -11.29
N ILE A 66 -9.53 -1.25 -11.33
CA ILE A 66 -8.10 -1.47 -11.57
C ILE A 66 -7.46 -2.21 -10.38
N VAL A 67 -7.81 -1.83 -9.15
CA VAL A 67 -7.30 -2.47 -7.92
C VAL A 67 -7.69 -3.96 -7.84
N SER A 68 -8.86 -4.34 -8.36
CA SER A 68 -9.32 -5.74 -8.41
C SER A 68 -8.31 -6.67 -9.09
N PHE A 69 -7.72 -6.27 -10.22
CA PHE A 69 -6.72 -7.09 -10.92
C PHE A 69 -5.43 -7.28 -10.09
N ALA A 70 -5.00 -6.24 -9.39
CA ALA A 70 -3.85 -6.33 -8.48
C ALA A 70 -4.16 -7.27 -7.31
N ALA A 71 -5.36 -7.19 -6.73
CA ALA A 71 -5.78 -8.10 -5.65
C ALA A 71 -5.90 -9.55 -6.14
N LEU A 72 -6.44 -9.77 -7.35
CA LEU A 72 -6.62 -11.08 -7.94
C LEU A 72 -5.30 -11.77 -8.26
N THR A 73 -4.32 -11.04 -8.79
CA THR A 73 -2.98 -11.58 -9.12
C THR A 73 -2.08 -11.71 -7.88
N GLY A 74 -2.27 -10.84 -6.89
CA GLY A 74 -1.46 -10.83 -5.67
C GLY A 74 -1.60 -12.09 -4.84
N MET A 75 -2.81 -12.63 -4.66
CA MET A 75 -3.01 -13.81 -3.82
C MET A 75 -2.39 -15.10 -4.39
N PRO A 76 -2.52 -15.43 -5.68
CA PRO A 76 -1.83 -16.56 -6.29
C PRO A 76 -0.31 -16.44 -6.25
N ILE A 77 0.24 -15.24 -6.49
CA ILE A 77 1.68 -15.00 -6.42
C ILE A 77 2.18 -15.20 -4.99
N ALA A 78 1.52 -14.58 -4.01
CA ALA A 78 1.83 -14.79 -2.60
C ALA A 78 1.74 -16.27 -2.21
N GLY A 79 0.70 -16.96 -2.70
CA GLY A 79 0.49 -18.40 -2.61
C GLY A 79 1.69 -19.24 -3.08
N ALA A 80 2.22 -18.90 -4.25
CA ALA A 80 3.36 -19.59 -4.85
C ALA A 80 4.71 -19.28 -4.16
N LEU A 81 4.79 -18.16 -3.43
CA LEU A 81 5.99 -17.76 -2.68
C LEU A 81 6.02 -18.25 -1.23
N LEU A 82 4.95 -18.90 -0.76
CA LEU A 82 4.93 -19.49 0.57
C LEU A 82 6.02 -20.58 0.70
N PRO A 83 6.78 -20.58 1.81
CA PRO A 83 7.78 -21.61 2.06
C PRO A 83 7.16 -22.98 2.34
N ASP A 84 7.97 -24.03 2.14
CA ASP A 84 7.63 -25.39 2.59
C ASP A 84 7.32 -25.43 4.10
N PRO A 85 6.26 -26.14 4.53
CA PRO A 85 5.76 -26.14 5.91
C PRO A 85 6.77 -26.54 6.99
N LEU A 86 7.88 -27.21 6.61
CA LEU A 86 8.81 -27.81 7.56
C LEU A 86 10.09 -26.98 7.80
N HIS A 87 10.59 -26.20 6.83
CA HIS A 87 11.91 -25.54 6.94
C HIS A 87 12.09 -24.26 6.11
N GLY A 88 11.07 -23.79 5.38
CA GLY A 88 11.28 -22.69 4.45
C GLY A 88 11.21 -21.31 5.13
N SER A 89 12.16 -20.43 4.81
CA SER A 89 12.14 -19.04 5.24
C SER A 89 11.14 -18.23 4.41
N TYR A 90 10.26 -17.46 5.07
CA TYR A 90 9.29 -16.54 4.44
C TYR A 90 9.92 -15.38 3.66
N LEU A 91 11.24 -15.29 3.64
CA LEU A 91 12.04 -14.22 3.05
C LEU A 91 11.60 -13.85 1.62
N LYS A 92 11.26 -14.83 0.78
CA LYS A 92 10.78 -14.59 -0.59
C LYS A 92 9.45 -13.82 -0.61
N LEU A 93 8.49 -14.23 0.23
CA LEU A 93 7.19 -13.58 0.36
C LEU A 93 7.33 -12.16 0.92
N GLU A 94 8.22 -11.98 1.90
CA GLU A 94 8.49 -10.68 2.52
C GLU A 94 9.09 -9.68 1.52
N ILE A 95 10.09 -10.11 0.73
CA ILE A 95 10.68 -9.29 -0.33
C ILE A 95 9.62 -8.93 -1.36
N PHE A 96 8.79 -9.88 -1.80
CA PHE A 96 7.73 -9.61 -2.78
C PHE A 96 6.76 -8.54 -2.28
N CYS A 97 6.25 -8.67 -1.05
CA CYS A 97 5.40 -7.66 -0.43
C CYS A 97 6.11 -6.30 -0.35
N GLY A 98 7.38 -6.27 0.09
CA GLY A 98 8.17 -5.05 0.20
C GLY A 98 8.36 -4.33 -1.14
N VAL A 99 8.70 -5.06 -2.20
CA VAL A 99 8.93 -4.50 -3.55
C VAL A 99 7.63 -3.95 -4.15
N VAL A 100 6.51 -4.67 -4.01
CA VAL A 100 5.21 -4.22 -4.52
C VAL A 100 4.76 -2.94 -3.79
N MET A 101 4.91 -2.90 -2.46
CA MET A 101 4.58 -1.70 -1.68
C MET A 101 5.50 -0.52 -2.01
N PHE A 102 6.80 -0.77 -2.20
CA PHE A 102 7.74 0.27 -2.62
C PHE A 102 7.37 0.84 -3.99
N GLY A 103 7.05 -0.02 -4.96
CA GLY A 103 6.56 0.39 -6.27
C GLY A 103 5.32 1.27 -6.16
N GLY A 104 4.36 0.88 -5.33
CA GLY A 104 3.16 1.69 -5.05
C GLY A 104 3.48 3.08 -4.50
N VAL A 105 4.45 3.20 -3.59
CA VAL A 105 4.88 4.51 -3.06
C VAL A 105 5.58 5.35 -4.11
N VAL A 106 6.42 4.76 -4.97
CA VAL A 106 7.04 5.48 -6.08
C VAL A 106 5.97 6.03 -7.03
N PHE A 107 4.98 5.22 -7.41
CA PHE A 107 3.86 5.69 -8.23
C PHE A 107 3.07 6.82 -7.55
N TYR A 108 2.84 6.73 -6.25
CA TYR A 108 2.15 7.78 -5.50
C TYR A 108 2.95 9.10 -5.48
N ILE A 109 4.26 9.02 -5.31
CA ILE A 109 5.17 10.18 -5.36
C ILE A 109 5.16 10.80 -6.76
N LEU A 110 5.24 9.99 -7.82
CA LEU A 110 5.19 10.45 -9.20
C LEU A 110 3.85 11.11 -9.54
N ALA A 111 2.73 10.49 -9.16
CA ALA A 111 1.39 11.04 -9.36
C ALA A 111 1.24 12.40 -8.65
N LYS A 112 1.73 12.52 -7.42
CA LYS A 112 1.76 13.81 -6.72
C LYS A 112 2.66 14.82 -7.44
N GLY A 113 3.85 14.41 -7.88
CA GLY A 113 4.77 15.29 -8.61
C GLY A 113 4.14 15.86 -9.88
N ARG A 114 3.24 15.09 -10.53
CA ARG A 114 2.50 15.53 -11.72
C ARG A 114 1.29 16.41 -11.41
N ILE A 115 0.61 16.20 -10.29
CA ILE A 115 -0.62 16.96 -9.93
C ILE A 115 -0.29 18.25 -9.15
N SER A 116 0.68 18.21 -8.23
CA SER A 116 0.97 19.30 -7.28
C SER A 116 2.21 20.13 -7.64
N GLY A 117 2.99 19.71 -8.65
CA GLY A 117 4.33 20.24 -8.89
C GLY A 117 5.34 19.83 -7.80
N TRP A 118 6.64 19.94 -8.09
CA TRP A 118 7.72 19.61 -7.15
C TRP A 118 7.92 20.70 -6.07
N GLY A 119 6.82 21.22 -5.51
CA GLY A 119 6.82 22.14 -4.38
C GLY A 119 6.28 21.43 -3.16
N LEU A 120 7.12 21.19 -2.14
CA LEU A 120 6.70 20.54 -0.88
C LEU A 120 5.70 21.38 -0.07
N MET A 121 5.39 22.61 -0.51
CA MET A 121 4.50 23.56 0.13
C MET A 121 3.76 24.36 -0.95
N HIS A 122 2.59 23.92 -1.38
CA HIS A 122 1.56 24.88 -1.76
C HIS A 122 0.34 24.64 -0.87
N LYS A 123 0.22 25.56 0.08
CA LYS A 123 -0.85 25.68 1.05
C LYS A 123 -1.97 26.41 0.34
N VAL A 124 -3.01 25.69 -0.09
CA VAL A 124 -4.37 26.24 -0.25
C VAL A 124 -5.35 25.15 0.13
#